data_AF-A0A1G0YPB1-F1
#
_entry.id   AF-A0A1G0YPB1-F1
#
_cell.length_a   1.000
_cell.length_b   1.000
_cell.length_c   1.000
_cell.angle_alpha   90.00
_cell.angle_beta   90.00
_cell.angle_gamma   90.00
#
_symmetry.space_group_name_H-M   'P 1'
#
loop_
_entity.id
_entity.type
_entity.pdbx_description
1 polymer ?
#
loop_
_entity_poly.entity_id
_entity_poly.type
_entity_poly.pdbx_seq_one_letter_code
_entity_poly.pdbx_strand_id
1 'polypeptide(L)'
;MSISKQDTNFATKSLDFEKKMIIQKISQMSNLPTPGAGIMKVMLLLRDEDVAMRELIEAISHNQSLVARILKLINSGYYGLRKTIDTVDRAVNLLGILKVKQVVYSASIMDIFTKDEEQEWNHAYSSSVLMSSIMEEHEIPAASNLPLTVLMHDIGKVILRRFAPKKYIMALKMSADEKVPISIAEEAVIHINHAQAGGWLLEKWQMSDDIFKPVANHHLQGVPEEYVLETALLQFVNWVDCTARNVPCAPPTKELMFEAGFEEIDNDYWIDYQRNMVNEIEGQAKKEEENQPEAETTSGQEKSAVPIPPPPKTSLNVSTKKFNPEEAARVVRPTLEKPELETKPAPPEQQYTKTSTEKIEKIKSGPKLEAGNLSPRLPKRIIKRNFIEDIIDIIRALMKKIFK
;
A
#
# COMPACT_ATOMS: atom_id res chain seq x y z
N MET A 1 14.06 -39.20 -19.38
CA MET A 1 14.04 -38.34 -20.57
C MET A 1 14.75 -37.05 -20.21
N SER A 2 15.92 -36.79 -20.79
CA SER A 2 16.70 -35.56 -20.54
C SER A 2 16.15 -34.44 -21.41
N ILE A 3 15.49 -33.46 -20.79
CA ILE A 3 15.06 -32.22 -21.46
C ILE A 3 16.33 -31.46 -21.86
N SER A 4 16.46 -31.08 -23.13
CA SER A 4 17.67 -30.41 -23.61
C SER A 4 17.72 -28.95 -23.15
N LYS A 5 18.92 -28.37 -23.01
CA LYS A 5 19.11 -26.94 -22.68
C LYS A 5 18.46 -25.99 -23.71
N GLN A 6 18.21 -26.46 -24.93
CA GLN A 6 17.51 -25.68 -25.97
C GLN A 6 16.00 -25.67 -25.72
N ASP A 7 15.42 -26.79 -25.29
CA ASP A 7 14.00 -26.90 -24.95
C ASP A 7 13.66 -26.04 -23.73
N THR A 8 14.54 -25.98 -22.73
CA THR A 8 14.37 -25.11 -21.56
C THR A 8 14.43 -23.62 -21.93
N ASN A 9 15.36 -23.23 -22.80
CA ASN A 9 15.48 -21.83 -23.26
C ASN A 9 14.27 -21.37 -24.09
N PHE A 10 13.67 -22.26 -24.88
CA PHE A 10 12.46 -21.93 -25.65
C PHE A 10 11.24 -21.78 -24.73
N ALA A 11 11.09 -22.67 -23.75
CA ALA A 11 10.01 -22.61 -22.76
C ALA A 11 10.06 -21.33 -21.92
N THR A 12 11.25 -20.92 -21.44
CA THR A 12 11.42 -19.66 -20.68
C THR A 12 11.04 -18.44 -21.52
N LYS A 13 11.50 -18.37 -22.77
CA LYS A 13 11.14 -17.26 -23.69
C LYS A 13 9.64 -17.19 -23.97
N SER A 14 8.99 -18.34 -24.11
CA SER A 14 7.54 -18.41 -24.30
C SER A 14 6.78 -17.89 -23.08
N LEU A 15 7.20 -18.28 -21.87
CA LEU A 15 6.59 -17.83 -20.63
C LEU A 15 6.79 -16.31 -20.44
N ASP A 16 7.99 -15.79 -20.68
CA ASP A 16 8.28 -14.36 -20.60
C ASP A 16 7.44 -13.54 -21.59
N PHE A 17 7.24 -14.07 -22.80
CA PHE A 17 6.36 -13.46 -23.78
C PHE A 17 4.91 -13.41 -23.29
N GLU A 18 4.39 -14.51 -22.73
CA GLU A 18 3.04 -14.55 -22.17
C GLU A 18 2.85 -13.55 -21.02
N LYS A 19 3.80 -13.48 -20.09
CA LYS A 19 3.79 -12.50 -18.99
C LYS A 19 3.74 -11.07 -19.53
N LYS A 20 4.57 -10.74 -20.53
CA LYS A 20 4.57 -9.41 -21.18
C LYS A 20 3.22 -9.10 -21.83
N MET A 21 2.60 -10.07 -22.50
CA MET A 21 1.28 -9.88 -23.11
C MET A 21 0.19 -9.63 -22.06
N ILE A 22 0.26 -10.29 -20.90
CA ILE A 22 -0.69 -10.07 -19.81
C ILE A 22 -0.52 -8.66 -19.23
N ILE A 23 0.72 -8.25 -18.93
CA ILE A 23 1.02 -6.89 -18.45
C ILE A 23 0.57 -5.84 -19.46
N GLN A 24 0.76 -6.09 -20.76
CA GLN A 24 0.26 -5.19 -21.80
C GLN A 24 -1.27 -5.05 -21.75
N LYS A 25 -2.01 -6.14 -21.54
CA LYS A 25 -3.48 -6.07 -21.39
C LYS A 25 -3.89 -5.32 -20.12
N ILE A 26 -3.20 -5.55 -19.00
CA ILE A 26 -3.40 -4.81 -17.76
C ILE A 26 -3.18 -3.31 -17.98
N SER A 27 -2.16 -2.94 -18.77
CA SER A 27 -1.83 -1.53 -19.06
C SER A 27 -2.95 -0.74 -19.74
N GLN A 28 -3.88 -1.45 -20.41
CA GLN A 28 -5.01 -0.89 -21.16
C GLN A 28 -6.32 -0.85 -20.33
N MET A 29 -6.32 -1.36 -19.10
CA MET A 29 -7.49 -1.31 -18.22
C MET A 29 -7.82 0.12 -17.80
N SER A 30 -9.09 0.49 -17.84
CA SER A 30 -9.59 1.80 -17.41
C SER A 30 -9.81 1.90 -15.89
N ASN A 31 -9.86 0.77 -15.18
CA ASN A 31 -10.15 0.66 -13.74
C ASN A 31 -8.92 0.29 -12.90
N LEU A 32 -7.72 0.67 -13.37
CA LEU A 32 -6.50 0.45 -12.61
C LEU A 32 -6.57 1.17 -11.25
N PRO A 33 -6.03 0.56 -10.19
CA PRO A 33 -6.03 1.10 -8.83
C PRO A 33 -5.15 2.36 -8.70
N THR A 34 -5.58 3.51 -9.22
CA THR A 34 -4.75 4.72 -9.34
C THR A 34 -5.17 5.79 -8.32
N PRO A 35 -4.23 6.35 -7.54
CA PRO A 35 -4.51 7.50 -6.69
C PRO A 35 -5.06 8.68 -7.50
N GLY A 36 -5.92 9.51 -6.89
CA GLY A 36 -6.37 10.75 -7.51
C GLY A 36 -5.21 11.68 -7.84
N ALA A 37 -5.34 12.54 -8.87
CA ALA A 37 -4.25 13.37 -9.38
C ALA A 37 -3.55 14.24 -8.31
N GLY A 38 -4.32 14.80 -7.37
CA GLY A 38 -3.76 15.57 -6.26
C GLY A 38 -2.90 14.73 -5.32
N ILE A 39 -3.31 13.49 -5.05
CA ILE A 39 -2.56 12.53 -4.23
C ILE A 39 -1.28 12.10 -4.95
N MET A 40 -1.38 11.76 -6.24
CA MET A 40 -0.22 11.39 -7.04
C MET A 40 0.84 12.51 -7.06
N LYS A 41 0.41 13.78 -7.15
CA LYS A 41 1.33 14.93 -7.04
C LYS A 41 2.07 14.94 -5.70
N VAL A 42 1.38 14.72 -4.58
CA VAL A 42 2.02 14.67 -3.26
C VAL A 42 3.00 13.50 -3.19
N MET A 43 2.62 12.32 -3.68
CA MET A 43 3.50 11.15 -3.71
C MET A 43 4.79 11.40 -4.51
N LEU A 44 4.69 12.06 -5.67
CA LEU A 44 5.86 12.40 -6.50
C LEU A 44 6.77 13.43 -5.81
N LEU A 45 6.20 14.43 -5.12
CA LEU A 45 6.97 15.39 -4.34
C LEU A 45 7.71 14.73 -3.17
N LEU A 46 7.08 13.73 -2.54
CA LEU A 46 7.68 12.98 -1.43
C LEU A 46 8.79 12.01 -1.88
N ARG A 47 8.96 11.79 -3.19
CA ARG A 47 10.09 11.04 -3.74
C ARG A 47 11.40 11.82 -3.65
N ASP A 48 11.31 13.15 -3.79
CA ASP A 48 12.47 14.04 -3.77
C ASP A 48 12.92 14.29 -2.32
N GLU A 49 14.16 13.91 -2.00
CA GLU A 49 14.74 14.13 -0.67
C GLU A 49 15.03 15.60 -0.39
N ASP A 50 15.20 16.40 -1.46
CA ASP A 50 15.47 17.83 -1.41
C ASP A 50 14.20 18.68 -1.58
N VAL A 51 13.02 18.04 -1.55
CA VAL A 51 11.74 18.74 -1.72
C VAL A 51 11.60 19.88 -0.72
N ALA A 52 11.31 21.07 -1.23
CA ALA A 52 11.05 22.21 -0.38
C ALA A 52 9.78 21.95 0.46
N MET A 53 9.92 22.00 1.78
CA MET A 53 8.80 21.77 2.71
C MET A 53 7.55 22.59 2.37
N ARG A 54 7.75 23.82 1.88
CA ARG A 54 6.67 24.69 1.42
C ARG A 54 5.85 24.09 0.28
N GLU A 55 6.51 23.50 -0.72
CA GLU A 55 5.84 22.89 -1.87
C GLU A 55 5.03 21.66 -1.44
N LEU A 56 5.57 20.86 -0.51
CA LEU A 56 4.86 19.72 0.05
C LEU A 56 3.62 20.16 0.84
N ILE A 57 3.76 21.15 1.73
CA ILE A 57 2.65 21.67 2.54
C ILE A 57 1.56 22.24 1.64
N GLU A 58 1.94 22.96 0.58
CA GLU A 58 1.01 23.47 -0.41
C GLU A 58 0.26 22.32 -1.10
N ALA A 59 0.96 21.29 -1.57
CA ALA A 59 0.33 20.15 -2.22
C ALA A 59 -0.62 19.38 -1.28
N ILE A 60 -0.23 19.16 -0.03
CA ILE A 60 -1.08 18.52 1.00
C ILE A 60 -2.32 19.37 1.29
N SER A 61 -2.17 20.70 1.38
CA SER A 61 -3.25 21.62 1.74
C SER A 61 -4.40 21.64 0.73
N HIS A 62 -4.14 21.25 -0.52
CA HIS A 62 -5.17 21.09 -1.55
C HIS A 62 -6.04 19.83 -1.37
N ASN A 63 -5.65 18.91 -0.48
CA ASN A 63 -6.38 17.68 -0.21
C ASN A 63 -6.94 17.65 1.22
N GLN A 64 -8.22 18.02 1.36
CA GLN A 64 -8.90 18.10 2.67
C GLN A 64 -8.88 16.78 3.45
N SER A 65 -8.91 15.63 2.76
CA SER A 65 -8.81 14.31 3.41
C SER A 65 -7.44 14.13 4.05
N LEU A 66 -6.36 14.42 3.33
CA LEU A 66 -4.99 14.36 3.85
C LEU A 66 -4.78 15.33 5.02
N VAL A 67 -5.27 16.56 4.91
CA VAL A 67 -5.21 17.56 5.99
C VAL A 67 -5.86 17.04 7.26
N ALA A 68 -7.10 16.56 7.16
CA ALA A 68 -7.83 16.05 8.31
C ALA A 68 -7.10 14.86 8.97
N ARG A 69 -6.51 13.98 8.16
CA ARG A 69 -5.75 12.80 8.63
C ARG A 69 -4.47 13.20 9.36
N ILE A 70 -3.69 14.11 8.80
CA ILE A 70 -2.46 14.63 9.40
C ILE A 70 -2.77 15.34 10.73
N LEU A 71 -3.79 16.21 10.75
CA LEU A 71 -4.21 16.91 11.96
C LEU A 71 -4.71 15.95 13.04
N LYS A 72 -5.46 14.91 12.65
CA LYS A 72 -5.92 13.89 13.59
C LYS A 72 -4.74 13.09 14.17
N LEU A 73 -3.73 12.77 13.36
CA LEU A 73 -2.54 12.07 13.84
C LEU A 73 -1.77 12.90 14.85
N ILE A 74 -1.40 14.14 14.53
CA ILE A 74 -0.57 14.95 15.43
C ILE A 74 -1.29 15.30 16.75
N ASN A 75 -2.62 15.32 16.73
CA ASN A 75 -3.46 15.55 17.91
C ASN A 75 -3.87 14.28 18.66
N SER A 76 -3.33 13.11 18.28
CA SER A 76 -3.60 11.87 19.02
C SER A 76 -2.96 11.89 20.41
N GLY A 77 -3.38 10.98 21.29
CA GLY A 77 -2.90 10.91 22.67
C GLY A 77 -1.38 10.71 22.75
N TYR A 78 -0.82 10.03 21.75
CA TYR A 78 0.58 9.67 21.62
C TYR A 78 1.52 10.86 21.66
N TYR A 79 1.21 11.94 20.92
CA TYR A 79 2.09 13.11 20.87
C TYR A 79 2.02 13.95 22.14
N GLY A 80 1.04 13.70 23.02
CA GLY A 80 0.96 14.32 24.34
C GLY A 80 0.92 15.85 24.32
N LEU A 81 0.45 16.44 23.22
CA LEU A 81 0.53 17.88 22.99
C LEU A 81 -0.40 18.64 23.95
N ARG A 82 0.12 19.68 24.59
CA ARG A 82 -0.65 20.53 25.52
C ARG A 82 -1.66 21.44 24.81
N LYS A 83 -1.46 21.69 23.52
CA LYS A 83 -2.32 22.53 22.68
C LYS A 83 -2.60 21.79 21.38
N THR A 84 -3.85 21.85 20.95
CA THR A 84 -4.29 21.32 19.66
C THR A 84 -3.57 22.03 18.51
N ILE A 85 -3.16 21.25 17.52
CA ILE A 85 -2.60 21.72 16.25
C ILE A 85 -3.75 21.83 15.24
N ASP A 86 -3.89 22.99 14.62
CA ASP A 86 -5.01 23.34 13.73
C ASP A 86 -4.56 23.68 12.30
N THR A 87 -3.25 23.73 12.04
CA THR A 87 -2.69 24.00 10.70
C THR A 87 -1.80 22.86 10.21
N VAL A 88 -1.85 22.61 8.90
CA VAL A 88 -1.02 21.60 8.21
C VAL A 88 0.46 21.94 8.34
N ASP A 89 0.82 23.21 8.15
CA ASP A 89 2.20 23.69 8.26
C ASP A 89 2.81 23.32 9.62
N ARG A 90 2.09 23.62 10.71
CA ARG A 90 2.55 23.27 12.06
C ARG A 90 2.57 21.75 12.30
N ALA A 91 1.59 21.03 11.79
CA ALA A 91 1.55 19.57 11.91
C ALA A 91 2.72 18.91 11.19
N VAL A 92 2.99 19.32 9.95
CA VAL A 92 4.09 18.81 9.12
C VAL A 92 5.44 19.13 9.74
N ASN A 93 5.64 20.36 10.25
CA ASN A 93 6.88 20.74 10.93
C ASN A 93 7.12 19.97 12.23
N LEU A 94 6.07 19.60 12.97
CA LEU A 94 6.18 18.82 14.21
C LEU A 94 6.35 17.31 13.97
N LEU A 95 5.65 16.76 12.97
CA LEU A 95 5.74 15.34 12.61
C LEU A 95 7.07 15.01 11.93
N GLY A 96 7.62 15.95 11.18
CA GLY A 96 8.75 15.73 10.28
C GLY A 96 8.33 15.03 8.98
N ILE A 97 9.18 15.17 7.97
CA ILE A 97 8.92 14.70 6.60
C ILE A 97 8.62 13.19 6.53
N LEU A 98 9.31 12.38 7.34
CA LEU A 98 9.20 10.92 7.30
C LEU A 98 7.83 10.42 7.78
N LYS A 99 7.31 10.98 8.88
CA LYS A 99 5.97 10.63 9.35
C LYS A 99 4.89 11.17 8.42
N VAL A 100 5.11 12.34 7.83
CA VAL A 100 4.21 12.89 6.80
C VAL A 100 4.18 11.98 5.57
N LYS A 101 5.33 11.47 5.11
CA LYS A 101 5.41 10.45 4.05
C LYS A 101 4.50 9.27 4.37
N GLN A 102 4.65 8.66 5.54
CA GLN A 102 3.85 7.49 5.95
C GLN A 102 2.33 7.79 5.98
N VAL A 103 1.92 8.94 6.51
CA VAL A 103 0.49 9.33 6.55
C VAL A 103 -0.07 9.58 5.17
N VAL A 104 0.67 10.31 4.33
CA VAL A 104 0.25 10.60 2.97
C VAL A 104 0.11 9.28 2.23
N TYR A 105 1.14 8.44 2.20
CA TYR A 105 1.08 7.18 1.47
C TYR A 105 -0.03 6.24 1.97
N SER A 106 -0.17 6.05 3.27
CA SER A 106 -1.28 5.24 3.80
C SER A 106 -2.66 5.79 3.43
N ALA A 107 -2.85 7.10 3.48
CA ALA A 107 -4.09 7.71 3.03
C ALA A 107 -4.29 7.58 1.51
N SER A 108 -3.23 7.73 0.72
CA SER A 108 -3.23 7.59 -0.74
C SER A 108 -3.65 6.20 -1.19
N ILE A 109 -3.13 5.20 -0.49
CA ILE A 109 -3.30 3.79 -0.83
C ILE A 109 -4.64 3.31 -0.32
N MET A 110 -5.10 3.73 0.87
CA MET A 110 -6.38 3.31 1.42
C MET A 110 -7.56 3.56 0.47
N ASP A 111 -7.59 4.71 -0.21
CA ASP A 111 -8.67 5.07 -1.14
C ASP A 111 -8.68 4.19 -2.42
N ILE A 112 -7.66 3.37 -2.64
CA ILE A 112 -7.56 2.43 -3.75
C ILE A 112 -8.32 1.13 -3.47
N PHE A 113 -8.35 0.72 -2.20
CA PHE A 113 -8.95 -0.53 -1.75
C PHE A 113 -10.46 -0.35 -1.55
N THR A 114 -11.22 -1.30 -2.05
CA THR A 114 -12.68 -1.39 -1.88
C THR A 114 -13.03 -2.17 -0.62
N LYS A 115 -14.33 -2.22 -0.25
CA LYS A 115 -14.80 -3.00 0.92
C LYS A 115 -14.39 -4.48 0.80
N ASP A 116 -14.45 -5.01 -0.41
CA ASP A 116 -14.08 -6.41 -0.69
C ASP A 116 -12.57 -6.67 -0.58
N GLU A 117 -11.76 -5.61 -0.43
CA GLU A 117 -10.29 -5.64 -0.36
C GLU A 117 -9.78 -5.24 1.05
N GLU A 118 -10.65 -5.27 2.07
CA GLU A 118 -10.30 -4.89 3.45
C GLU A 118 -9.22 -5.79 4.06
N GLN A 119 -9.23 -7.09 3.76
CA GLN A 119 -8.21 -8.03 4.26
C GLN A 119 -6.83 -7.73 3.67
N GLU A 120 -6.77 -7.48 2.36
CA GLU A 120 -5.54 -7.08 1.68
C GLU A 120 -5.02 -5.74 2.22
N TRP A 121 -5.91 -4.78 2.50
CA TRP A 121 -5.55 -3.53 3.15
C TRP A 121 -4.99 -3.75 4.56
N ASN A 122 -5.69 -4.53 5.39
CA ASN A 122 -5.27 -4.81 6.76
C ASN A 122 -3.90 -5.48 6.80
N HIS A 123 -3.66 -6.47 5.93
CA HIS A 123 -2.37 -7.13 5.78
C HIS A 123 -1.25 -6.16 5.37
N ALA A 124 -1.47 -5.38 4.30
CA ALA A 124 -0.46 -4.44 3.81
C ALA A 124 -0.11 -3.37 4.86
N TYR A 125 -1.14 -2.88 5.57
CA TYR A 125 -0.98 -1.87 6.59
C TYR A 125 -0.30 -2.42 7.85
N SER A 126 -0.76 -3.54 8.42
CA SER A 126 -0.15 -4.13 9.62
C SER A 126 1.29 -4.54 9.36
N SER A 127 1.60 -5.02 8.16
CA SER A 127 2.96 -5.31 7.71
C SER A 127 3.83 -4.04 7.65
N SER A 128 3.29 -2.92 7.15
CA SER A 128 4.01 -1.64 7.09
C SER A 128 4.37 -1.10 8.49
N VAL A 129 3.46 -1.27 9.45
CA VAL A 129 3.72 -0.93 10.86
C VAL A 129 4.79 -1.85 11.45
N LEU A 130 4.69 -3.17 11.22
CA LEU A 130 5.70 -4.14 11.66
C LEU A 130 7.10 -3.77 11.15
N MET A 131 7.20 -3.43 9.86
CA MET A 131 8.45 -2.96 9.28
C MET A 131 9.01 -1.73 10.01
N SER A 132 8.15 -0.78 10.38
CA SER A 132 8.58 0.41 11.13
C SER A 132 9.12 0.04 12.52
N SER A 133 8.51 -0.93 13.20
CA SER A 133 8.98 -1.43 14.50
C SER A 133 10.32 -2.15 14.39
N ILE A 134 10.49 -3.00 13.37
CA ILE A 134 11.78 -3.68 13.08
C ILE A 134 12.87 -2.65 12.77
N MET A 135 12.55 -1.64 11.96
CA MET A 135 13.51 -0.58 11.66
C MET A 135 13.96 0.18 12.90
N GLU A 136 13.05 0.47 13.84
CA GLU A 136 13.38 1.13 15.10
C GLU A 136 14.27 0.25 15.98
N GLU A 137 13.93 -1.05 16.13
CA GLU A 137 14.68 -2.00 16.96
C GLU A 137 16.10 -2.26 16.43
N HIS A 138 16.26 -2.27 15.11
CA HIS A 138 17.54 -2.55 14.44
C HIS A 138 18.26 -1.29 13.96
N GLU A 139 17.85 -0.10 14.42
CA GLU A 139 18.46 1.20 14.09
C GLU A 139 18.59 1.46 12.57
N ILE A 140 17.67 0.90 11.77
CA ILE A 140 17.61 1.14 10.33
C ILE A 140 17.20 2.60 10.10
N PRO A 141 17.89 3.35 9.21
CA PRO A 141 17.59 4.76 9.01
C PRO A 141 16.11 5.00 8.67
N ALA A 142 15.46 5.88 9.44
CA ALA A 142 14.06 6.25 9.23
C ALA A 142 13.80 6.88 7.85
N ALA A 143 14.84 7.35 7.16
CA ALA A 143 14.78 7.83 5.79
C ALA A 143 14.49 6.73 4.75
N SER A 144 14.60 5.46 5.14
CA SER A 144 14.34 4.32 4.26
C SER A 144 12.87 4.25 3.82
N ASN A 145 12.64 3.89 2.55
CA ASN A 145 11.29 3.68 2.01
C ASN A 145 10.67 2.33 2.41
N LEU A 146 11.36 1.49 3.19
CA LEU A 146 10.91 0.15 3.60
C LEU A 146 9.44 0.06 4.06
N PRO A 147 8.92 0.94 4.96
CA PRO A 147 7.52 0.82 5.39
C PRO A 147 6.55 1.05 4.23
N LEU A 148 6.89 1.96 3.32
CA LEU A 148 6.11 2.21 2.11
C LEU A 148 6.20 1.05 1.12
N THR A 149 7.40 0.51 0.92
CA THR A 149 7.64 -0.67 0.10
C THR A 149 6.74 -1.83 0.56
N VAL A 150 6.67 -2.08 1.87
CA VAL A 150 5.78 -3.08 2.46
C VAL A 150 4.30 -2.71 2.30
N LEU A 151 3.93 -1.45 2.50
CA LEU A 151 2.54 -1.03 2.35
C LEU A 151 2.03 -1.22 0.90
N MET A 152 2.93 -1.16 -0.08
CA MET A 152 2.61 -1.29 -1.50
C MET A 152 2.77 -2.71 -2.05
N HIS A 153 3.35 -3.64 -1.29
CA HIS A 153 3.85 -4.90 -1.85
C HIS A 153 2.77 -5.76 -2.52
N ASP A 154 1.56 -5.68 -1.98
CA ASP A 154 0.41 -6.48 -2.41
C ASP A 154 -0.57 -5.73 -3.31
N ILE A 155 -0.24 -4.51 -3.77
CA ILE A 155 -1.12 -3.72 -4.64
C ILE A 155 -1.47 -4.46 -5.94
N GLY A 156 -0.63 -5.40 -6.37
CA GLY A 156 -0.90 -6.28 -7.50
C GLY A 156 -2.09 -7.22 -7.31
N LYS A 157 -2.46 -7.60 -6.07
CA LYS A 157 -3.65 -8.42 -5.80
C LYS A 157 -4.93 -7.72 -6.25
N VAL A 158 -5.02 -6.41 -5.97
CA VAL A 158 -6.10 -5.53 -6.45
C VAL A 158 -6.15 -5.51 -7.98
N ILE A 159 -4.99 -5.42 -8.64
CA ILE A 159 -4.90 -5.46 -10.11
C ILE A 159 -5.41 -6.80 -10.64
N LEU A 160 -4.93 -7.92 -10.12
CA LEU A 160 -5.27 -9.26 -10.60
C LEU A 160 -6.76 -9.58 -10.38
N ARG A 161 -7.32 -9.17 -9.24
CA ARG A 161 -8.76 -9.30 -8.94
C ARG A 161 -9.61 -8.53 -9.97
N ARG A 162 -9.20 -7.34 -10.39
CA ARG A 162 -9.91 -6.53 -11.39
C ARG A 162 -9.67 -7.01 -12.83
N PHE A 163 -8.46 -7.49 -13.13
CA PHE A 163 -8.06 -7.94 -14.45
C PHE A 163 -8.72 -9.27 -14.85
N ALA A 164 -8.73 -10.24 -13.93
CA ALA A 164 -9.22 -11.58 -14.19
C ALA A 164 -9.99 -12.16 -12.99
N PRO A 165 -11.14 -11.57 -12.60
CA PRO A 165 -11.83 -11.88 -11.35
C PRO A 165 -12.14 -13.37 -11.16
N LYS A 166 -12.62 -14.05 -12.22
CA LYS A 166 -12.90 -15.49 -12.17
C LYS A 166 -11.64 -16.32 -11.92
N LYS A 167 -10.54 -15.99 -12.59
CA LYS A 167 -9.25 -16.67 -12.42
C LYS A 167 -8.65 -16.38 -11.05
N TYR A 168 -8.80 -15.16 -10.55
CA TYR A 168 -8.36 -14.79 -9.22
C TYR A 168 -9.08 -15.58 -8.13
N ILE A 169 -10.40 -15.75 -8.24
CA ILE A 169 -11.19 -16.62 -7.33
C ILE A 169 -10.70 -18.08 -7.41
N MET A 170 -10.39 -18.58 -8.62
CA MET A 170 -9.80 -19.92 -8.77
C MET A 170 -8.43 -20.03 -8.10
N ALA A 171 -7.58 -19.01 -8.21
CA ALA A 171 -6.28 -18.97 -7.54
C ALA A 171 -6.43 -18.95 -6.00
N LEU A 172 -7.35 -18.16 -5.46
CA LEU A 172 -7.67 -18.16 -4.03
C LEU A 172 -8.12 -19.54 -3.55
N LYS A 173 -9.01 -20.20 -4.30
CA LYS A 173 -9.47 -21.55 -3.98
C LYS A 173 -8.32 -22.57 -4.02
N MET A 174 -7.49 -22.53 -5.05
CA MET A 174 -6.32 -23.40 -5.17
C MET A 174 -5.34 -23.19 -4.01
N SER A 175 -5.04 -21.94 -3.66
CA SER A 175 -4.18 -21.60 -2.52
C SER A 175 -4.72 -22.19 -1.21
N ALA A 176 -6.03 -22.09 -0.97
CA ALA A 176 -6.68 -22.64 0.22
C ALA A 176 -6.69 -24.18 0.23
N ASP A 177 -7.12 -24.81 -0.87
CA ASP A 177 -7.28 -26.27 -0.99
C ASP A 177 -5.93 -26.99 -0.95
N GLU A 178 -4.91 -26.45 -1.62
CA GLU A 178 -3.57 -27.05 -1.74
C GLU A 178 -2.58 -26.53 -0.70
N LYS A 179 -2.97 -25.53 0.10
CA LYS A 179 -2.13 -24.87 1.11
C LYS A 179 -0.81 -24.30 0.55
N VAL A 180 -0.87 -23.76 -0.66
CA VAL A 180 0.26 -23.10 -1.32
C VAL A 180 0.13 -21.58 -1.22
N PRO A 181 1.24 -20.82 -1.24
CA PRO A 181 1.17 -19.36 -1.29
C PRO A 181 0.35 -18.86 -2.49
N ILE A 182 -0.41 -17.78 -2.30
CA ILE A 182 -1.28 -17.23 -3.35
C ILE A 182 -0.50 -16.85 -4.62
N SER A 183 0.76 -16.41 -4.49
CA SER A 183 1.63 -16.11 -5.63
C SER A 183 1.83 -17.33 -6.55
N ILE A 184 1.96 -18.53 -5.98
CA ILE A 184 2.08 -19.79 -6.74
C ILE A 184 0.78 -20.12 -7.47
N ALA A 185 -0.36 -19.98 -6.79
CA ALA A 185 -1.66 -20.24 -7.38
C ALA A 185 -2.02 -19.22 -8.48
N GLU A 186 -1.65 -17.95 -8.30
CA GLU A 186 -1.79 -16.91 -9.33
C GLU A 186 -0.96 -17.24 -10.58
N GLU A 187 0.29 -17.66 -10.43
CA GLU A 187 1.11 -18.09 -11.58
C GLU A 187 0.50 -19.28 -12.30
N ALA A 188 -0.05 -20.26 -11.57
CA ALA A 188 -0.67 -21.45 -12.16
C ALA A 188 -1.93 -21.10 -12.97
N VAL A 189 -2.75 -20.14 -12.52
CA VAL A 189 -4.07 -19.86 -13.12
C VAL A 189 -4.08 -18.63 -14.05
N ILE A 190 -3.32 -17.60 -13.69
CA ILE A 190 -3.27 -16.29 -14.37
C ILE A 190 -1.99 -16.15 -15.20
N HIS A 191 -0.94 -16.93 -14.94
CA HIS A 191 0.40 -16.88 -15.58
C HIS A 191 1.27 -15.67 -15.19
N ILE A 192 0.79 -14.83 -14.27
CA ILE A 192 1.56 -13.84 -13.54
C ILE A 192 1.10 -13.82 -12.08
N ASN A 193 1.94 -13.32 -11.18
CA ASN A 193 1.58 -13.09 -9.77
C ASN A 193 1.41 -11.59 -9.44
N HIS A 194 0.93 -11.32 -8.23
CA HIS A 194 0.74 -9.96 -7.73
C HIS A 194 2.04 -9.17 -7.58
N ALA A 195 3.17 -9.80 -7.25
CA ALA A 195 4.46 -9.10 -7.20
C ALA A 195 4.80 -8.49 -8.56
N GLN A 196 4.65 -9.25 -9.65
CA GLN A 196 4.89 -8.78 -11.01
C GLN A 196 3.91 -7.67 -11.43
N ALA A 197 2.61 -7.84 -11.15
CA ALA A 197 1.61 -6.83 -11.47
C ALA A 197 1.80 -5.53 -10.66
N GLY A 198 2.11 -5.66 -9.37
CA GLY A 198 2.35 -4.54 -8.47
C GLY A 198 3.63 -3.79 -8.81
N GLY A 199 4.74 -4.50 -9.04
CA GLY A 199 6.00 -3.92 -9.49
C GLY A 199 5.84 -3.10 -10.77
N TRP A 200 5.14 -3.64 -11.77
CA TRP A 200 4.82 -2.92 -13.01
C TRP A 200 4.00 -1.64 -12.76
N LEU A 201 3.00 -1.69 -11.87
CA LEU A 201 2.17 -0.53 -11.55
C LEU A 201 2.98 0.57 -10.85
N LEU A 202 3.82 0.20 -9.88
CA LEU A 202 4.66 1.14 -9.14
C LEU A 202 5.73 1.77 -10.02
N GLU A 203 6.31 1.00 -10.95
CA GLU A 203 7.20 1.53 -12.00
C GLU A 203 6.45 2.54 -12.89
N LYS A 204 5.21 2.23 -13.31
CA LYS A 204 4.35 3.15 -14.08
C LYS A 204 4.04 4.44 -13.31
N TRP A 205 3.96 4.38 -11.98
CA TRP A 205 3.80 5.55 -11.12
C TRP A 205 5.11 6.31 -10.87
N GLN A 206 6.22 5.86 -11.43
CA GLN A 206 7.55 6.44 -11.23
C GLN A 206 7.97 6.44 -9.76
N MET A 207 7.57 5.41 -9.01
CA MET A 207 8.10 5.16 -7.67
C MET A 207 9.59 4.83 -7.77
N SER A 208 10.34 5.14 -6.72
CA SER A 208 11.78 4.87 -6.67
C SER A 208 12.10 3.37 -6.80
N ASP A 209 13.27 3.08 -7.34
CA ASP A 209 13.76 1.72 -7.57
C ASP A 209 13.82 0.88 -6.28
N ASP A 210 14.13 1.51 -5.14
CA ASP A 210 14.14 0.91 -3.80
C ASP A 210 12.72 0.60 -3.25
N ILE A 211 11.68 0.90 -4.02
CA ILE A 211 10.29 0.52 -3.74
C ILE A 211 9.84 -0.54 -4.73
N PHE A 212 9.78 -0.23 -6.03
CA PHE A 212 9.13 -1.13 -6.97
C PHE A 212 9.96 -2.39 -7.27
N LYS A 213 11.30 -2.35 -7.20
CA LYS A 213 12.12 -3.55 -7.44
C LYS A 213 11.99 -4.56 -6.30
N PRO A 214 12.07 -4.20 -5.00
CA PRO A 214 11.72 -5.14 -3.94
C PRO A 214 10.30 -5.69 -4.09
N VAL A 215 9.32 -4.84 -4.38
CA VAL A 215 7.94 -5.30 -4.62
C VAL A 215 7.84 -6.26 -5.80
N ALA A 216 8.56 -6.05 -6.90
CA ALA A 216 8.52 -6.96 -8.04
C ALA A 216 9.12 -8.34 -7.75
N ASN A 217 10.04 -8.43 -6.78
CA ASN A 217 10.85 -9.62 -6.51
C ASN A 217 10.56 -10.28 -5.15
N HIS A 218 9.56 -9.82 -4.39
CA HIS A 218 9.34 -10.28 -3.01
C HIS A 218 8.84 -11.74 -2.87
N HIS A 219 8.56 -12.45 -3.96
CA HIS A 219 8.33 -13.91 -3.94
C HIS A 219 9.45 -14.72 -4.59
N LEU A 220 10.53 -14.06 -5.04
CA LEU A 220 11.67 -14.71 -5.68
C LEU A 220 12.77 -15.02 -4.66
N GLN A 221 13.44 -16.15 -4.85
CA GLN A 221 14.62 -16.52 -4.06
C GLN A 221 15.87 -15.73 -4.49
N GLY A 222 15.99 -15.43 -5.79
CA GLY A 222 17.05 -14.60 -6.34
C GLY A 222 16.61 -13.15 -6.43
N VAL A 223 17.33 -12.26 -5.74
CA VAL A 223 17.04 -10.83 -5.69
C VAL A 223 18.24 -10.04 -6.24
N PRO A 224 18.04 -8.86 -6.85
CA PRO A 224 19.17 -8.05 -7.28
C PRO A 224 20.04 -7.64 -6.09
N GLU A 225 21.37 -7.75 -6.22
CA GLU A 225 22.34 -7.46 -5.15
C GLU A 225 22.15 -6.07 -4.53
N GLU A 226 21.72 -5.10 -5.33
CA GLU A 226 21.47 -3.73 -4.89
C GLU A 226 20.31 -3.60 -3.88
N TYR A 227 19.38 -4.55 -3.86
CA TYR A 227 18.14 -4.50 -3.05
C TYR A 227 17.96 -5.72 -2.12
N VAL A 228 19.05 -6.35 -1.73
CA VAL A 228 19.06 -7.51 -0.82
C VAL A 228 18.37 -7.16 0.50
N LEU A 229 18.77 -6.05 1.14
CA LEU A 229 18.20 -5.62 2.42
C LEU A 229 16.70 -5.37 2.30
N GLU A 230 16.29 -4.58 1.31
CA GLU A 230 14.90 -4.22 1.11
C GLU A 230 14.02 -5.42 0.82
N THR A 231 14.50 -6.36 0.00
CA THR A 231 13.73 -7.56 -0.35
C THR A 231 13.71 -8.59 0.78
N ALA A 232 14.81 -8.77 1.52
CA ALA A 232 14.89 -9.68 2.66
C ALA A 232 13.91 -9.28 3.76
N LEU A 233 13.94 -8.00 4.17
CA LEU A 233 13.05 -7.51 5.22
C LEU A 233 11.59 -7.49 4.76
N LEU A 234 11.33 -7.19 3.47
CA LEU A 234 9.98 -7.28 2.91
C LEU A 234 9.46 -8.72 2.97
N GLN A 235 10.26 -9.71 2.55
CA GLN A 235 9.90 -11.13 2.64
C GLN A 235 9.66 -11.57 4.08
N PHE A 236 10.55 -11.17 4.99
CA PHE A 236 10.44 -11.46 6.41
C PHE A 236 9.12 -10.92 6.99
N VAL A 237 8.84 -9.63 6.78
CA VAL A 237 7.64 -8.97 7.30
C VAL A 237 6.37 -9.56 6.72
N ASN A 238 6.33 -9.83 5.41
CA ASN A 238 5.19 -10.49 4.77
C ASN A 238 4.95 -11.88 5.38
N TRP A 239 6.01 -12.68 5.54
CA TRP A 239 5.93 -14.01 6.15
C TRP A 239 5.45 -13.97 7.60
N VAL A 240 5.97 -13.04 8.41
CA VAL A 240 5.56 -12.86 9.81
C VAL A 240 4.07 -12.50 9.91
N ASP A 241 3.60 -11.54 9.11
CA ASP A 241 2.18 -11.15 9.10
C ASP A 241 1.27 -12.28 8.61
N CYS A 242 1.65 -12.97 7.53
CA CYS A 242 0.93 -14.16 7.06
C CYS A 242 0.87 -15.25 8.14
N THR A 243 1.98 -15.51 8.84
CA THR A 243 2.05 -16.51 9.91
C THR A 243 1.18 -16.11 11.10
N ALA A 244 1.18 -14.84 11.49
CA ALA A 244 0.30 -14.31 12.53
C ALA A 244 -1.20 -14.50 12.19
N ARG A 245 -1.54 -14.47 10.90
CA ARG A 245 -2.90 -14.64 10.35
C ARG A 245 -3.25 -16.08 9.97
N ASN A 246 -2.32 -17.03 10.10
CA ASN A 246 -2.46 -18.41 9.62
C ASN A 246 -2.71 -18.53 8.10
N VAL A 247 -2.10 -17.63 7.32
CA VAL A 247 -2.13 -17.64 5.85
C VAL A 247 -0.85 -18.33 5.31
N PRO A 248 -0.95 -19.24 4.33
CA PRO A 248 0.22 -19.87 3.72
C PRO A 248 1.15 -18.83 3.07
N CYS A 249 2.39 -18.75 3.57
CA CYS A 249 3.45 -17.92 3.00
C CYS A 249 4.81 -18.59 3.22
N ALA A 250 5.72 -18.43 2.26
CA ALA A 250 7.09 -18.92 2.41
C ALA A 250 7.92 -17.92 3.22
N PRO A 251 8.77 -18.38 4.17
CA PRO A 251 9.75 -17.52 4.81
C PRO A 251 10.86 -17.11 3.82
N PRO A 252 11.58 -16.00 4.08
CA PRO A 252 12.82 -15.71 3.37
C PRO A 252 13.84 -16.84 3.56
N THR A 253 14.74 -17.02 2.57
CA THR A 253 15.83 -18.00 2.69
C THR A 253 16.83 -17.56 3.75
N LYS A 254 17.52 -18.51 4.38
CA LYS A 254 18.55 -18.21 5.38
C LYS A 254 19.70 -17.43 4.75
N GLU A 255 20.04 -17.77 3.51
CA GLU A 255 21.08 -17.10 2.73
C GLU A 255 20.72 -15.62 2.50
N LEU A 256 19.47 -15.33 2.12
CA LEU A 256 19.01 -13.97 1.92
C LEU A 256 19.03 -13.15 3.22
N MET A 257 18.60 -13.75 4.34
CA MET A 257 18.65 -13.09 5.65
C MET A 257 20.09 -12.83 6.10
N PHE A 258 21.01 -13.76 5.86
CA PHE A 258 22.44 -13.60 6.15
C PHE A 258 23.07 -12.48 5.31
N GLU A 259 22.79 -12.43 4.00
CA GLU A 259 23.29 -11.37 3.13
C GLU A 259 22.77 -9.98 3.54
N ALA A 260 21.53 -9.91 4.04
CA ALA A 260 20.94 -8.70 4.60
C ALA A 260 21.50 -8.31 5.99
N GLY A 261 22.17 -9.22 6.70
CA GLY A 261 22.65 -9.03 8.07
C GLY A 261 21.59 -9.22 9.16
N PHE A 262 20.60 -10.07 8.90
CA PHE A 262 19.47 -10.37 9.79
C PHE A 262 19.35 -11.89 10.07
N GLU A 263 20.45 -12.63 10.03
CA GLU A 263 20.46 -14.08 10.28
C GLU A 263 20.07 -14.47 11.72
N GLU A 264 20.23 -13.55 12.68
CA GLU A 264 19.92 -13.77 14.10
C GLU A 264 18.59 -13.15 14.53
N ILE A 265 17.76 -12.68 13.59
CA ILE A 265 16.46 -12.08 13.94
C ILE A 265 15.55 -13.10 14.66
N ASP A 266 14.93 -12.68 15.77
CA ASP A 266 14.07 -13.56 16.57
C ASP A 266 12.69 -13.70 15.91
N ASN A 267 12.54 -14.77 15.12
CA ASN A 267 11.31 -15.08 14.40
C ASN A 267 10.10 -15.21 15.34
N ASP A 268 10.24 -15.92 16.46
CA ASP A 268 9.12 -16.23 17.36
C ASP A 268 8.64 -14.96 18.06
N TYR A 269 9.57 -14.11 18.50
CA TYR A 269 9.26 -12.80 19.06
C TYR A 269 8.44 -11.95 18.08
N TRP A 270 8.88 -11.81 16.83
CA TRP A 270 8.20 -10.97 15.85
C TRP A 270 6.84 -11.54 15.41
N ILE A 271 6.72 -12.86 15.34
CA ILE A 271 5.43 -13.54 15.10
C ILE A 271 4.45 -13.26 16.23
N ASP A 272 4.87 -13.37 17.50
CA ASP A 272 4.03 -13.10 18.66
C ASP A 272 3.67 -11.61 18.78
N TYR A 273 4.64 -10.72 18.54
CA TYR A 273 4.42 -9.28 18.43
C TYR A 273 3.34 -8.96 17.40
N GLN A 274 3.47 -9.53 16.20
CA GLN A 274 2.54 -9.27 15.11
C GLN A 274 1.15 -9.84 15.38
N ARG A 275 1.08 -11.03 15.97
CA ARG A 275 -0.21 -11.65 16.33
C ARG A 275 -1.00 -10.80 17.30
N ASN A 276 -0.34 -10.18 18.28
CA ASN A 276 -1.00 -9.26 19.20
C ASN A 276 -1.57 -8.03 18.46
N MET A 277 -0.77 -7.41 17.59
CA MET A 277 -1.21 -6.24 16.82
C MET A 277 -2.36 -6.58 15.85
N VAL A 278 -2.28 -7.70 15.14
CA VAL A 278 -3.36 -8.17 14.24
C VAL A 278 -4.65 -8.40 15.04
N ASN A 279 -4.57 -9.04 16.20
CA ASN A 279 -5.73 -9.26 17.07
C ASN A 279 -6.36 -7.94 17.56
N GLU A 280 -5.56 -6.91 17.82
CA GLU A 280 -6.07 -5.59 18.21
C GLU A 280 -6.77 -4.86 17.04
N ILE A 281 -6.19 -4.95 15.83
CA ILE A 281 -6.76 -4.35 14.62
C ILE A 281 -8.07 -5.04 14.24
N GLU A 282 -8.11 -6.37 14.22
CA GLU A 282 -9.25 -7.17 13.73
C GLU A 282 -10.26 -7.53 14.80
N GLY A 283 -9.82 -7.82 16.03
CA GLY A 283 -10.69 -8.26 17.13
C GLY A 283 -11.60 -7.14 17.65
N GLN A 284 -11.23 -5.88 17.47
CA GLN A 284 -12.09 -4.75 17.80
C GLN A 284 -13.10 -4.42 16.70
N ALA A 285 -12.81 -4.73 15.44
CA ALA A 285 -13.77 -4.60 14.35
C ALA A 285 -14.99 -5.52 14.56
N LYS A 286 -14.76 -6.76 14.99
CA LYS A 286 -15.84 -7.73 15.27
C LYS A 286 -16.75 -7.33 16.45
N LYS A 287 -16.19 -6.73 17.51
CA LYS A 287 -16.97 -6.25 18.68
C LYS A 287 -17.84 -5.03 18.37
N GLU A 288 -17.54 -4.29 17.30
CA GLU A 288 -18.30 -3.10 16.91
C GLU A 288 -19.44 -3.43 15.94
N GLU A 289 -19.35 -4.53 15.18
CA GLU A 289 -20.47 -5.09 14.42
C GLU A 289 -21.55 -5.66 15.35
N GLU A 290 -21.17 -6.35 16.42
CA GLU A 290 -22.10 -6.87 17.43
C GLU A 290 -22.79 -5.78 18.27
N ASN A 291 -22.28 -4.53 18.28
CA ASN A 291 -22.85 -3.40 19.01
C ASN A 291 -23.69 -2.44 18.13
N GLN A 292 -24.04 -2.82 16.90
CA GLN A 292 -25.09 -2.12 16.16
C GLN A 292 -26.45 -2.48 16.75
N PRO A 293 -27.33 -1.52 17.11
CA PRO A 293 -28.62 -1.84 17.70
C PRO A 293 -29.46 -2.63 16.70
N GLU A 294 -29.85 -3.84 17.11
CA GLU A 294 -30.85 -4.64 16.40
C GLU A 294 -32.08 -3.77 16.18
N ALA A 295 -32.45 -3.57 14.92
CA ALA A 295 -33.74 -2.98 14.59
C ALA A 295 -34.82 -3.93 15.14
N GLU A 296 -35.56 -3.45 16.15
CA GLU A 296 -36.66 -4.16 16.79
C GLU A 296 -37.59 -4.79 15.73
N THR A 297 -37.58 -6.11 15.66
CA THR A 297 -38.59 -6.87 14.95
C THR A 297 -39.84 -6.95 15.82
N THR A 298 -40.79 -6.06 15.58
CA THR A 298 -42.16 -6.26 16.08
C THR A 298 -42.87 -7.27 15.20
N SER A 299 -43.29 -8.37 15.81
CA SER A 299 -44.03 -9.45 15.19
C SER A 299 -45.50 -9.09 14.97
N GLY A 300 -46.04 -9.56 13.84
CA GLY A 300 -47.45 -9.96 13.71
C GLY A 300 -48.38 -9.03 12.93
N GLN A 301 -48.56 -9.30 11.64
CA GLN A 301 -49.86 -9.71 11.06
C GLN A 301 -49.72 -10.05 9.56
N GLU A 302 -50.22 -11.23 9.18
CA GLU A 302 -50.42 -11.66 7.80
C GLU A 302 -51.32 -10.69 7.02
N LYS A 303 -50.99 -10.43 5.74
CA LYS A 303 -51.95 -10.42 4.61
C LYS A 303 -51.26 -10.19 3.25
N SER A 304 -51.49 -11.16 2.36
CA SER A 304 -51.82 -11.02 0.93
C SER A 304 -50.86 -10.26 -0.01
N ALA A 305 -50.35 -10.98 -1.00
CA ALA A 305 -49.62 -10.47 -2.16
C ALA A 305 -50.50 -9.63 -3.09
N VAL A 306 -50.09 -8.39 -3.40
CA VAL A 306 -50.61 -7.51 -4.48
C VAL A 306 -49.46 -6.59 -4.96
N PRO A 307 -49.37 -6.22 -6.27
CA PRO A 307 -48.09 -6.02 -6.96
C PRO A 307 -47.51 -4.60 -6.92
N ILE A 308 -46.21 -4.54 -7.22
CA ILE A 308 -45.34 -3.35 -7.35
C ILE A 308 -45.94 -2.35 -8.37
N PRO A 309 -46.11 -1.05 -8.04
CA PRO A 309 -46.51 -0.04 -9.01
C PRO A 309 -45.34 0.44 -9.88
N PRO A 310 -45.56 0.79 -11.16
CA PRO A 310 -44.51 1.34 -12.02
C PRO A 310 -44.18 2.80 -11.65
N PRO A 311 -42.97 3.28 -12.02
CA PRO A 311 -42.51 4.62 -11.66
C PRO A 311 -43.31 5.74 -12.34
N PRO A 312 -43.38 6.95 -11.76
CA PRO A 312 -44.25 8.02 -12.22
C PRO A 312 -43.77 8.64 -13.54
N LYS A 313 -44.71 8.84 -14.47
CA LYS A 313 -44.54 9.67 -15.66
C LYS A 313 -44.53 11.15 -15.25
N THR A 314 -43.42 11.84 -15.46
CA THR A 314 -43.39 13.31 -15.43
C THR A 314 -43.44 13.84 -16.86
N SER A 315 -44.59 14.41 -17.20
CA SER A 315 -44.80 15.27 -18.37
C SER A 315 -44.30 16.67 -18.06
N LEU A 316 -43.35 17.20 -18.84
CA LEU A 316 -43.08 18.62 -18.92
C LEU A 316 -43.22 19.10 -20.36
N ASN A 317 -44.09 20.10 -20.52
CA ASN A 317 -44.55 20.69 -21.76
C ASN A 317 -43.42 21.33 -22.57
N VAL A 318 -43.37 20.97 -23.85
CA VAL A 318 -42.56 21.60 -24.88
C VAL A 318 -43.25 22.89 -25.33
N SER A 319 -42.57 24.03 -25.16
CA SER A 319 -42.93 25.29 -25.82
C SER A 319 -42.13 25.41 -27.12
N THR A 320 -42.86 25.49 -28.23
CA THR A 320 -42.34 25.53 -29.59
C THR A 320 -41.80 26.92 -29.94
N LYS A 321 -40.47 27.04 -30.13
CA LYS A 321 -39.87 28.12 -30.93
C LYS A 321 -39.25 27.52 -32.18
N LYS A 322 -39.70 28.02 -33.34
CA LYS A 322 -39.29 27.63 -34.69
C LYS A 322 -37.78 27.87 -34.88
N PHE A 323 -37.11 26.86 -35.44
CA PHE A 323 -35.70 26.92 -35.82
C PHE A 323 -35.57 27.39 -37.29
N ASN A 324 -34.70 28.36 -37.55
CA ASN A 324 -34.41 28.89 -38.89
C ASN A 324 -33.09 28.26 -39.41
N PRO A 325 -33.04 27.59 -40.59
CA PRO A 325 -31.90 26.72 -40.94
C PRO A 325 -30.67 27.40 -41.59
N GLU A 326 -30.60 28.73 -41.71
CA GLU A 326 -29.50 29.40 -42.44
C GLU A 326 -28.37 29.99 -41.59
N GLU A 327 -28.37 29.80 -40.26
CA GLU A 327 -27.30 30.32 -39.38
C GLU A 327 -26.21 29.29 -39.00
N ALA A 328 -26.19 28.12 -39.65
CA ALA A 328 -25.26 27.03 -39.36
C ALA A 328 -23.88 27.14 -40.05
N ALA A 329 -23.48 28.32 -40.52
CA ALA A 329 -22.19 28.49 -41.18
C ALA A 329 -21.55 29.84 -40.86
N ARG A 330 -20.76 29.87 -39.77
CA ARG A 330 -19.56 30.70 -39.52
C ARG A 330 -19.47 31.07 -38.03
N VAL A 331 -18.86 30.20 -37.22
CA VAL A 331 -18.06 30.67 -36.08
C VAL A 331 -16.77 29.84 -36.04
N VAL A 332 -15.68 30.58 -36.11
CA VAL A 332 -14.29 30.14 -36.24
C VAL A 332 -13.86 29.33 -35.02
N ARG A 333 -13.30 28.13 -35.24
CA ARG A 333 -12.64 27.36 -34.17
C ARG A 333 -11.33 28.07 -33.79
N PRO A 334 -11.07 28.37 -32.51
CA PRO A 334 -9.74 28.79 -32.09
C PRO A 334 -8.77 27.62 -32.26
N THR A 335 -7.74 27.79 -33.07
CA THR A 335 -6.60 26.89 -33.13
C THR A 335 -5.84 27.05 -31.82
N LEU A 336 -5.92 26.05 -30.93
CA LEU A 336 -5.05 25.98 -29.76
C LEU A 336 -3.65 25.59 -30.26
N GLU A 337 -2.74 26.56 -30.25
CA GLU A 337 -1.30 26.29 -30.38
C GLU A 337 -0.88 25.33 -29.25
N LYS A 338 -0.15 24.28 -29.63
CA LYS A 338 0.49 23.38 -28.66
C LYS A 338 1.45 24.21 -27.81
N PRO A 339 1.46 24.08 -26.48
CA PRO A 339 2.57 24.62 -25.71
C PRO A 339 3.82 23.82 -26.10
N GLU A 340 4.80 24.48 -26.70
CA GLU A 340 6.17 23.99 -26.72
C GLU A 340 6.63 23.91 -25.25
N LEU A 341 6.58 22.71 -24.69
CA LEU A 341 7.35 22.41 -23.50
C LEU A 341 8.82 22.42 -23.92
N GLU A 342 9.54 23.47 -23.51
CA GLU A 342 11.00 23.44 -23.47
C GLU A 342 11.42 22.16 -22.72
N THR A 343 11.93 21.18 -23.47
CA THR A 343 12.59 20.01 -22.91
C THR A 343 13.87 20.50 -22.26
N LYS A 344 13.81 20.83 -20.96
CA LYS A 344 15.04 20.91 -20.16
C LYS A 344 15.72 19.55 -20.28
N PRO A 345 17.03 19.51 -20.59
CA PRO A 345 17.77 18.25 -20.61
C PRO A 345 17.60 17.58 -19.24
N ALA A 346 17.46 16.26 -19.24
CA ALA A 346 17.47 15.47 -18.03
C ALA A 346 18.66 15.92 -17.16
N PRO A 347 18.47 16.14 -15.84
CA PRO A 347 19.60 16.34 -14.96
C PRO A 347 20.59 15.20 -15.18
N PRO A 348 21.91 15.46 -15.23
CA PRO A 348 22.89 14.39 -15.31
C PRO A 348 22.59 13.38 -14.20
N GLU A 349 22.69 12.08 -14.50
CA GLU A 349 22.58 11.00 -13.53
C GLU A 349 23.44 11.34 -12.31
N GLN A 350 22.83 11.92 -11.28
CA GLN A 350 23.50 12.20 -10.04
C GLN A 350 23.53 10.89 -9.28
N GLN A 351 24.71 10.28 -9.36
CA GLN A 351 25.15 9.13 -8.57
C GLN A 351 24.91 9.39 -7.08
N TYR A 352 23.73 9.04 -6.58
CA TYR A 352 23.51 8.82 -5.15
C TYR A 352 22.56 7.65 -4.93
N THR A 353 22.81 6.52 -5.60
CA THR A 353 22.52 5.22 -5.01
C THR A 353 23.62 4.95 -4.00
N LYS A 354 23.43 5.32 -2.73
CA LYS A 354 24.21 4.64 -1.68
C LYS A 354 23.74 3.20 -1.69
N THR A 355 24.54 2.34 -2.30
CA THR A 355 24.27 0.92 -2.48
C THR A 355 24.01 0.27 -1.11
N SER A 356 23.23 -0.81 -1.09
CA SER A 356 23.01 -1.62 0.12
C SER A 356 24.30 -1.97 0.87
N THR A 357 25.42 -2.09 0.16
CA THR A 357 26.77 -2.25 0.73
C THR A 357 27.22 -1.10 1.65
N GLU A 358 26.95 0.17 1.32
CA GLU A 358 27.30 1.30 2.19
C GLU A 358 26.37 1.42 3.41
N LYS A 359 25.09 1.02 3.27
CA LYS A 359 24.13 0.93 4.40
C LYS A 359 24.51 -0.20 5.36
N ILE A 360 24.91 -1.37 4.84
CA ILE A 360 25.36 -2.53 5.60
C ILE A 360 26.69 -2.25 6.32
N GLU A 361 27.64 -1.53 5.70
CA GLU A 361 28.89 -1.13 6.37
C GLU A 361 28.64 -0.19 7.56
N LYS A 362 27.65 0.71 7.49
CA LYS A 362 27.24 1.54 8.65
C LYS A 362 26.63 0.71 9.78
N ILE A 363 25.83 -0.30 9.46
CA ILE A 363 25.26 -1.22 10.45
C ILE A 363 26.36 -2.09 11.09
N LYS A 364 27.33 -2.57 10.30
CA LYS A 364 28.47 -3.36 10.77
C LYS A 364 29.53 -2.56 11.53
N SER A 365 29.58 -1.24 11.38
CA SER A 365 30.54 -0.33 12.05
C SER A 365 29.98 0.42 13.26
N GLY A 366 28.72 0.18 13.62
CA GLY A 366 28.16 0.59 14.92
C GLY A 366 28.92 -0.06 16.08
N PRO A 367 28.98 0.58 17.26
CA PRO A 367 29.78 0.10 18.37
C PRO A 367 29.33 -1.31 18.78
N LYS A 368 30.25 -2.29 18.70
CA LYS A 368 30.07 -3.59 19.34
C LYS A 368 29.93 -3.35 20.85
N LEU A 369 28.71 -3.47 21.37
CA LEU A 369 28.49 -3.46 22.81
C LEU A 369 29.09 -4.73 23.39
N GLU A 370 30.24 -4.57 24.08
CA GLU A 370 30.81 -5.60 24.92
C GLU A 370 29.78 -6.02 25.98
N ALA A 371 29.70 -7.33 26.22
CA ALA A 371 28.87 -7.94 27.25
C ALA A 371 29.30 -7.46 28.64
N GLY A 372 28.70 -6.37 29.09
CA GLY A 372 28.90 -5.77 30.41
C GLY A 372 27.57 -5.27 30.95
N ASN A 373 27.11 -5.87 32.05
CA ASN A 373 25.95 -5.48 32.84
C ASN A 373 25.67 -3.96 32.82
N LEU A 374 24.61 -3.53 32.13
CA LEU A 374 23.88 -2.29 32.38
C LEU A 374 22.54 -2.35 31.63
N SER A 375 21.53 -2.95 32.26
CA SER A 375 20.15 -2.59 31.97
C SER A 375 19.89 -1.17 32.50
N PRO A 376 19.43 -0.21 31.69
CA PRO A 376 18.54 0.80 32.20
C PRO A 376 17.14 0.18 32.18
N ARG A 377 16.70 -0.33 33.34
CA ARG A 377 15.26 -0.56 33.57
C ARG A 377 14.56 0.78 33.30
N LEU A 378 13.82 0.85 32.19
CA LEU A 378 12.86 1.93 31.97
C LEU A 378 11.94 2.02 33.21
N PRO A 379 11.74 3.22 33.78
CA PRO A 379 11.00 3.36 35.01
C PRO A 379 9.54 2.97 34.80
N LYS A 380 9.09 1.95 35.53
CA LYS A 380 7.66 1.64 35.74
C LYS A 380 7.01 2.83 36.48
N ARG A 381 6.34 3.75 35.76
CA ARG A 381 5.09 4.43 36.16
C ARG A 381 4.67 5.57 35.20
N ILE A 382 3.62 5.29 34.44
CA ILE A 382 2.34 6.01 34.25
C ILE A 382 1.86 5.61 32.85
N ILE A 383 0.85 4.73 32.81
CA ILE A 383 0.21 4.26 31.58
C ILE A 383 -0.40 5.48 30.87
N LYS A 384 0.19 5.86 29.74
CA LYS A 384 -0.46 6.70 28.72
C LYS A 384 -0.26 6.00 27.39
N ARG A 385 -1.39 5.59 26.79
CA ARG A 385 -1.64 5.07 25.43
C ARG A 385 -0.40 4.96 24.52
N ASN A 386 -0.08 3.74 24.08
CA ASN A 386 1.04 3.46 23.17
C ASN A 386 0.81 4.09 21.79
N PHE A 387 1.88 4.42 21.05
CA PHE A 387 1.85 4.90 19.66
C PHE A 387 0.93 4.05 18.77
N ILE A 388 1.05 2.74 18.97
CA ILE A 388 0.33 1.70 18.27
C ILE A 388 -1.17 1.85 18.52
N GLU A 389 -1.61 2.04 19.76
CA GLU A 389 -3.03 2.24 20.10
C GLU A 389 -3.61 3.48 19.42
N ASP A 390 -2.92 4.61 19.46
CA ASP A 390 -3.38 5.84 18.79
C ASP A 390 -3.41 5.71 17.26
N ILE A 391 -2.44 5.01 16.67
CA ILE A 391 -2.46 4.64 15.25
C ILE A 391 -3.66 3.75 14.94
N ILE A 392 -3.90 2.71 15.76
CA ILE A 392 -5.05 1.82 15.63
C ILE A 392 -6.36 2.61 15.76
N ASP A 393 -6.47 3.56 16.69
CA ASP A 393 -7.65 4.43 16.83
C ASP A 393 -7.88 5.35 15.62
N ILE A 394 -6.79 5.88 15.06
CA ILE A 394 -6.86 6.66 13.82
C ILE A 394 -7.39 5.75 12.72
N ILE A 395 -6.81 4.58 12.51
CA ILE A 395 -7.20 3.58 11.50
C ILE A 395 -8.64 3.14 11.68
N ARG A 396 -9.09 2.79 12.88
CA ARG A 396 -10.48 2.39 13.14
C ARG A 396 -11.45 3.48 12.69
N ALA A 397 -11.16 4.73 13.01
CA ALA A 397 -12.00 5.84 12.59
C ALA A 397 -11.79 6.25 11.12
N LEU A 398 -10.74 5.75 10.44
CA LEU A 398 -10.62 5.79 8.99
C LEU A 398 -11.49 4.71 8.34
N MET A 399 -11.42 3.46 8.82
CA MET A 399 -12.22 2.33 8.34
C MET A 399 -13.72 2.58 8.52
N LYS A 400 -14.15 3.10 9.68
CA LYS A 400 -15.57 3.44 9.97
C LYS A 400 -16.22 4.44 9.02
N LYS A 401 -15.44 5.35 8.42
CA LYS A 401 -15.98 6.43 7.58
C LYS A 401 -16.08 6.03 6.11
N ILE A 402 -15.37 4.99 5.70
CA ILE A 402 -15.27 4.51 4.32
C ILE A 402 -16.07 3.22 4.14
N PHE A 403 -16.09 2.36 5.15
CA PHE A 403 -16.76 1.05 5.12
C PHE A 403 -18.15 1.03 5.77
N LYS A 404 -18.66 2.14 6.32
CA LYS A 404 -20.11 2.38 6.46
C LYS A 404 -20.62 2.91 5.13
#